data_AF-A0A1C6BNE2-F1
#
_entry.id   AF-A0A1C6BNE2-F1
#
_cell.length_a   1.000
_cell.length_b   1.000
_cell.length_c   1.000
_cell.angle_alpha   90.00
_cell.angle_beta   90.00
_cell.angle_gamma   90.00
#
_symmetry.space_group_name_H-M   'P 1'
#
loop_
_entity.id
_entity.type
_entity.pdbx_description
1 polymer ?
#
loop_
_entity_poly.entity_id
_entity_poly.type
_entity_poly.pdbx_seq_one_letter_code
_entity_poly.pdbx_strand_id
1 'polypeptide(L)'
;MAPLKSPSGVQKAQLCVNGYLVFEQSENKEAAMKFLKWFSENSQDLWDSDKGAQDGFPARQSFMNEMDEFKKDYRQEAITKILSNGITLCYPMLSGAPSASVAEGQKYDMQLMQAALTMDEAGMKDTLEKLNTEFQKVIDEQD
;
A
#
# COMPACT_ATOMS: atom_id res chain seq x y z
N MET A 1 3.62 16.39 -7.11
CA MET A 1 4.49 16.23 -8.30
C MET A 1 4.03 15.01 -9.08
N ALA A 2 4.09 15.01 -10.42
CA ALA A 2 3.84 13.79 -11.18
C ALA A 2 4.97 12.76 -10.95
N PRO A 3 4.69 11.44 -10.99
CA PRO A 3 5.75 10.43 -10.89
C PRO A 3 6.83 10.65 -11.95
N LEU A 4 8.08 10.32 -11.62
CA LEU A 4 9.16 10.35 -12.59
C LEU A 4 8.96 9.25 -13.65
N LYS A 5 9.44 9.50 -14.87
CA LYS A 5 9.41 8.52 -15.96
C LYS A 5 10.66 7.67 -15.92
N SER A 6 10.52 6.35 -15.86
CA SER A 6 11.63 5.40 -15.93
C SER A 6 12.29 5.42 -17.32
N PRO A 7 13.51 4.89 -17.47
CA PRO A 7 14.14 4.69 -18.78
C PRO A 7 13.31 3.82 -19.74
N SER A 8 12.53 2.86 -19.21
CA SER A 8 11.58 2.03 -19.97
C SER A 8 10.26 2.77 -20.28
N GLY A 9 10.12 4.02 -19.87
CA GLY A 9 8.98 4.86 -20.13
C GLY A 9 7.80 4.72 -19.17
N VAL A 10 7.95 3.91 -18.10
CA VAL A 10 6.92 3.71 -17.07
C VAL A 10 6.83 4.96 -16.18
N GLN A 11 5.62 5.44 -15.94
CA GLN A 11 5.35 6.59 -15.09
C GLN A 11 4.14 6.27 -14.20
N LYS A 12 4.38 5.61 -13.08
CA LYS A 12 3.35 5.12 -12.15
C LYS A 12 3.73 5.48 -10.71
N ALA A 13 2.73 5.63 -9.86
CA ALA A 13 2.90 5.81 -8.42
C ALA A 13 2.62 4.49 -7.69
N GLN A 14 3.42 4.14 -6.69
CA GLN A 14 3.09 3.02 -5.81
C GLN A 14 2.03 3.46 -4.79
N LEU A 15 1.02 2.63 -4.58
CA LEU A 15 0.00 2.80 -3.55
C LEU A 15 -0.02 1.59 -2.61
N CYS A 16 -0.03 1.86 -1.31
CA CYS A 16 -0.37 0.87 -0.28
C CYS A 16 -1.86 0.93 0.02
N VAL A 17 -2.59 -0.14 -0.35
CA VAL A 17 -4.03 -0.24 -0.11
C VAL A 17 -4.25 -0.93 1.23
N ASN A 18 -4.55 -0.15 2.27
CA ASN A 18 -4.87 -0.67 3.59
C ASN A 18 -6.36 -1.06 3.68
N GLY A 19 -6.66 -2.10 4.48
CA GLY A 19 -8.02 -2.59 4.65
C GLY A 19 -8.35 -2.92 6.09
N TYR A 20 -9.65 -2.86 6.41
CA TYR A 20 -10.18 -3.42 7.65
C TYR A 20 -10.54 -4.89 7.43
N LEU A 21 -10.22 -5.75 8.38
CA LEU A 21 -10.43 -7.20 8.29
C LEU A 21 -11.26 -7.70 9.47
N VAL A 22 -12.16 -8.65 9.20
CA VAL A 22 -12.85 -9.45 10.22
C VAL A 22 -12.40 -10.89 10.05
N PHE A 23 -11.94 -11.50 11.15
CA PHE A 23 -11.51 -12.88 11.14
C PHE A 23 -12.70 -13.85 11.16
N GLU A 24 -12.60 -14.91 10.37
CA GLU A 24 -13.63 -15.95 10.27
C GLU A 24 -13.84 -16.71 11.59
N GLN A 25 -12.88 -16.67 12.51
CA GLN A 25 -12.96 -17.28 13.83
C GLN A 25 -13.66 -16.39 14.87
N SER A 26 -14.06 -15.16 14.51
CA SER A 26 -14.72 -14.25 15.45
C SER A 26 -16.10 -14.77 15.86
N GLU A 27 -16.37 -14.79 17.17
CA GLU A 27 -17.70 -15.11 17.71
C GLU A 27 -18.72 -13.99 17.46
N ASN A 28 -18.26 -12.78 17.16
CA ASN A 28 -19.08 -11.56 17.06
C ASN A 28 -19.05 -10.94 15.66
N LYS A 29 -19.03 -11.76 14.59
CA LYS A 29 -18.89 -11.28 13.20
C LYS A 29 -19.91 -10.23 12.80
N GLU A 30 -21.19 -10.46 13.10
CA GLU A 30 -22.25 -9.53 12.69
C GLU A 30 -22.07 -8.16 13.34
N ALA A 31 -21.75 -8.14 14.64
CA ALA A 31 -21.46 -6.91 15.36
C ALA A 31 -20.20 -6.22 14.82
N ALA A 32 -19.14 -6.97 14.53
CA ALA A 32 -17.91 -6.45 13.93
C ALA A 32 -18.17 -5.84 12.54
N MET A 33 -18.95 -6.50 11.69
CA MET A 33 -19.31 -5.98 10.37
C MET A 33 -20.18 -4.73 10.45
N LYS A 34 -21.15 -4.66 11.39
CA LYS A 34 -21.94 -3.45 11.65
C LYS A 34 -21.05 -2.30 12.11
N PHE A 35 -20.12 -2.56 13.02
CA PHE A 35 -19.16 -1.58 13.48
C PHE A 35 -18.27 -1.09 12.34
N LEU A 36 -17.69 -1.98 11.53
CA LEU A 36 -16.83 -1.59 10.41
C LEU A 36 -17.58 -0.74 9.39
N LYS A 37 -18.84 -1.07 9.08
CA LYS A 37 -19.68 -0.22 8.24
C LYS A 37 -19.81 1.18 8.85
N TRP A 38 -20.27 1.27 10.09
CA TRP A 38 -20.43 2.54 10.79
C TRP A 38 -19.11 3.32 10.84
N PHE A 39 -18.01 2.69 11.20
CA PHE A 39 -16.70 3.31 11.26
C PHE A 39 -16.25 3.83 9.89
N SER A 40 -16.46 3.07 8.82
CA SER A 40 -16.17 3.53 7.44
C SER A 40 -17.00 4.74 7.02
N GLU A 41 -18.16 4.97 7.63
CA GLU A 41 -19.08 6.07 7.33
C GLU A 41 -18.84 7.30 8.22
N ASN A 42 -18.14 7.14 9.36
CA ASN A 42 -18.05 8.15 10.43
C ASN A 42 -16.62 8.46 10.88
N SER A 43 -15.61 8.10 10.07
CA SER A 43 -14.18 8.25 10.40
C SER A 43 -13.51 9.47 9.78
N GLN A 44 -14.27 10.44 9.23
CA GLN A 44 -13.72 11.63 8.59
C GLN A 44 -12.78 12.44 9.50
N ASP A 45 -13.02 12.40 10.82
CA ASP A 45 -12.19 13.06 11.83
C ASP A 45 -10.73 12.59 11.85
N LEU A 46 -10.43 11.41 11.30
CA LEU A 46 -9.05 10.94 11.14
C LEU A 46 -8.23 11.85 10.22
N TRP A 47 -8.88 12.48 9.23
CA TRP A 47 -8.22 13.33 8.24
C TRP A 47 -8.34 14.82 8.55
N ASP A 48 -9.15 15.19 9.53
CA ASP A 48 -9.23 16.56 10.01
C ASP A 48 -7.87 16.98 10.60
N SER A 49 -7.33 18.12 10.16
CA SER A 49 -5.99 18.58 10.53
C SER A 49 -5.86 18.98 12.01
N ASP A 50 -6.97 19.33 12.66
CA ASP A 50 -6.99 19.70 14.08
C ASP A 50 -7.25 18.47 14.98
N LYS A 51 -7.51 17.31 14.37
CA LYS A 51 -7.79 16.05 15.07
C LYS A 51 -6.74 14.99 14.72
N GLY A 52 -7.02 14.14 13.74
CA GLY A 52 -6.18 13.00 13.41
C GLY A 52 -5.01 13.32 12.49
N ALA A 53 -5.15 14.34 11.62
CA ALA A 53 -4.15 14.74 10.64
C ALA A 53 -3.52 13.58 9.85
N GLN A 54 -4.31 12.53 9.54
CA GLN A 54 -3.84 11.36 8.81
C GLN A 54 -3.36 11.76 7.40
N ASP A 55 -2.15 11.33 7.04
CA ASP A 55 -1.54 11.63 5.75
C ASP A 55 -2.06 10.72 4.62
N GLY A 56 -2.54 9.51 4.95
CA GLY A 56 -3.21 8.63 3.99
C GLY A 56 -4.48 9.22 3.38
N PHE A 57 -5.01 8.58 2.33
CA PHE A 57 -6.26 9.01 1.66
C PHE A 57 -7.42 8.08 2.02
N PRO A 58 -8.64 8.61 2.23
CA PRO A 58 -9.81 7.78 2.48
C PRO A 58 -10.24 7.06 1.20
N ALA A 59 -10.66 5.80 1.33
CA ALA A 59 -11.31 5.09 0.23
C ALA A 59 -12.69 5.68 -0.13
N ARG A 60 -13.32 6.42 0.80
CA ARG A 60 -14.64 7.02 0.63
C ARG A 60 -14.53 8.34 -0.14
N GLN A 61 -15.12 8.37 -1.33
CA GLN A 61 -15.10 9.54 -2.21
C GLN A 61 -15.76 10.78 -1.59
N SER A 62 -16.84 10.62 -0.81
CA SER A 62 -17.50 11.77 -0.17
C SER A 62 -16.54 12.54 0.74
N PHE A 63 -15.66 11.87 1.48
CA PHE A 63 -14.66 12.54 2.31
C PHE A 63 -13.69 13.36 1.46
N MET A 64 -13.19 12.80 0.36
CA MET A 64 -12.29 13.52 -0.56
C MET A 64 -12.97 14.71 -1.25
N ASN A 65 -14.27 14.62 -1.52
CA ASN A 65 -15.01 15.65 -2.24
C ASN A 65 -15.51 16.78 -1.32
N GLU A 66 -15.86 16.46 -0.07
CA GLU A 66 -16.59 17.38 0.81
C GLU A 66 -15.68 18.08 1.83
N MET A 67 -14.66 17.38 2.36
CA MET A 67 -13.80 17.93 3.41
C MET A 67 -12.82 18.98 2.88
N ASP A 68 -12.62 20.05 3.65
CA ASP A 68 -11.71 21.15 3.27
C ASP A 68 -10.24 20.72 3.22
N GLU A 69 -9.83 19.76 4.06
CA GLU A 69 -8.48 19.16 4.01
C GLU A 69 -8.15 18.69 2.59
N PHE A 70 -9.04 17.96 1.93
CA PHE A 70 -8.78 17.40 0.61
C PHE A 70 -8.86 18.43 -0.51
N LYS A 71 -9.40 19.63 -0.25
CA LYS A 71 -9.40 20.74 -1.21
C LYS A 71 -8.07 21.50 -1.23
N LYS A 72 -7.18 21.28 -0.25
CA LYS A 72 -5.84 21.90 -0.19
C LYS A 72 -5.00 21.48 -1.40
N ASP A 73 -4.18 22.39 -1.90
CA ASP A 73 -3.41 22.21 -3.15
C ASP A 73 -2.55 20.94 -3.17
N TYR A 74 -1.86 20.62 -2.07
CA TYR A 74 -1.02 19.42 -2.01
C TYR A 74 -1.85 18.12 -2.07
N ARG A 75 -3.05 18.10 -1.46
CA ARG A 75 -3.98 16.96 -1.52
C ARG A 75 -4.54 16.80 -2.93
N GLN A 76 -5.00 17.90 -3.54
CA GLN A 76 -5.49 17.88 -4.92
C GLN A 76 -4.41 17.46 -5.91
N GLU A 77 -3.17 17.89 -5.69
CA GLU A 77 -2.05 17.45 -6.51
C GLU A 77 -1.82 15.93 -6.38
N ALA A 78 -1.82 15.39 -5.16
CA ALA A 78 -1.69 13.95 -4.94
C ALA A 78 -2.87 13.16 -5.54
N ILE A 79 -4.10 13.63 -5.38
CA ILE A 79 -5.30 12.99 -5.96
C ILE A 79 -5.19 12.94 -7.49
N THR A 80 -4.87 14.06 -8.11
CA THR A 80 -4.87 14.17 -9.58
C THR A 80 -3.67 13.53 -10.25
N LYS A 81 -2.49 13.55 -9.62
CA LYS A 81 -1.23 13.10 -10.25
C LYS A 81 -0.72 11.75 -9.74
N ILE A 82 -1.03 11.38 -8.50
CA ILE A 82 -0.51 10.18 -7.83
C ILE A 82 -1.60 9.10 -7.80
N LEU A 83 -2.74 9.37 -7.16
CA LEU A 83 -3.80 8.36 -7.00
C LEU A 83 -4.37 7.87 -8.34
N SER A 84 -4.56 8.77 -9.30
CA SER A 84 -5.07 8.44 -10.65
C SER A 84 -4.15 7.50 -11.45
N ASN A 85 -2.85 7.47 -11.13
CA ASN A 85 -1.83 6.65 -11.78
C ASN A 85 -1.26 5.58 -10.86
N GLY A 86 -1.96 5.29 -9.77
CA GLY A 86 -1.54 4.37 -8.74
C GLY A 86 -1.50 2.91 -9.20
N ILE A 87 -0.49 2.19 -8.76
CA ILE A 87 -0.35 0.75 -8.89
C ILE A 87 -0.06 0.14 -7.52
N THR A 88 -0.49 -1.10 -7.29
CA THR A 88 -0.22 -1.82 -6.05
C THR A 88 1.13 -2.53 -6.10
N LEU A 89 1.58 -3.06 -4.97
CA LEU A 89 2.76 -3.93 -4.88
C LEU A 89 2.73 -5.12 -5.86
N CYS A 90 1.52 -5.57 -6.23
CA CYS A 90 1.33 -6.72 -7.11
C CYS A 90 1.43 -6.39 -8.62
N TYR A 91 1.72 -5.14 -9.00
CA TYR A 91 1.84 -4.75 -10.41
C TYR A 91 2.83 -5.67 -11.17
N PRO A 92 2.52 -6.15 -12.38
CA PRO A 92 1.41 -5.73 -13.25
C PRO A 92 0.08 -6.45 -13.04
N MET A 93 -0.06 -7.28 -11.99
CA MET A 93 -1.33 -7.93 -11.70
C MET A 93 -2.39 -6.91 -11.27
N LEU A 94 -3.63 -7.12 -11.73
CA LEU A 94 -4.78 -6.29 -11.34
C LEU A 94 -5.27 -6.60 -9.92
N SER A 95 -5.21 -7.86 -9.52
CA SER A 95 -5.65 -8.32 -8.21
C SER A 95 -4.46 -8.44 -7.25
N GLY A 96 -4.70 -8.15 -5.97
CA GLY A 96 -3.77 -8.53 -4.91
C GLY A 96 -3.68 -10.05 -4.80
N ALA A 97 -2.50 -10.57 -4.48
CA ALA A 97 -2.30 -11.97 -4.16
C ALA A 97 -1.87 -12.11 -2.69
N PRO A 98 -2.39 -13.09 -1.93
CA PRO A 98 -1.93 -13.36 -0.57
C PRO A 98 -0.42 -13.60 -0.48
N SER A 99 0.20 -14.19 -1.50
CA SER A 99 1.67 -14.36 -1.55
C SER A 99 2.45 -13.05 -1.52
N ALA A 100 1.85 -11.93 -1.94
CA ALA A 100 2.48 -10.61 -1.84
C ALA A 100 2.64 -10.16 -0.38
N SER A 101 1.73 -10.55 0.53
CA SER A 101 1.89 -10.25 1.96
C SER A 101 3.02 -11.05 2.60
N VAL A 102 3.42 -12.18 2.01
CA VAL A 102 4.63 -12.90 2.43
C VAL A 102 5.86 -12.12 2.04
N ALA A 103 5.93 -11.59 0.81
CA ALA A 103 7.07 -10.77 0.37
C ALA A 103 7.23 -9.49 1.21
N GLU A 104 6.13 -8.77 1.48
CA GLU A 104 6.13 -7.60 2.36
C GLU A 104 6.38 -7.98 3.82
N GLY A 105 5.66 -8.98 4.33
CA GLY A 105 5.72 -9.41 5.74
C GLY A 105 7.04 -10.04 6.15
N GLN A 106 7.77 -10.67 5.22
CA GLN A 106 9.12 -11.19 5.43
C GLN A 106 10.22 -10.13 5.22
N LYS A 107 9.83 -8.86 5.01
CA LYS A 107 10.74 -7.70 4.90
C LYS A 107 11.73 -7.80 3.74
N TYR A 108 11.36 -8.47 2.65
CA TYR A 108 12.25 -8.60 1.48
C TYR A 108 12.49 -7.24 0.84
N ASP A 109 11.47 -6.40 0.77
CA ASP A 109 11.54 -5.00 0.35
C ASP A 109 12.55 -4.19 1.19
N MET A 110 12.55 -4.35 2.51
CA MET A 110 13.48 -3.68 3.42
C MET A 110 14.93 -4.11 3.17
N GLN A 111 15.18 -5.41 2.97
CA GLN A 111 16.51 -5.93 2.68
C GLN A 111 17.04 -5.41 1.33
N LEU A 112 16.19 -5.41 0.30
CA LEU A 112 16.53 -4.85 -1.01
C LEU A 112 16.85 -3.35 -0.93
N MET A 113 16.04 -2.58 -0.20
CA MET A 113 16.27 -1.15 0.02
C MET A 113 17.61 -0.90 0.74
N GLN A 114 17.90 -1.66 1.80
CA GLN A 114 19.15 -1.52 2.53
C GLN A 114 20.37 -1.85 1.67
N ALA A 115 20.32 -2.93 0.90
CA ALA A 115 21.39 -3.30 -0.02
C ALA A 115 21.60 -2.26 -1.12
N ALA A 116 20.53 -1.71 -1.70
CA ALA A 116 20.64 -0.65 -2.70
C ALA A 116 21.27 0.63 -2.10
N LEU A 117 20.96 0.97 -0.85
CA LEU A 117 21.49 2.15 -0.16
C LEU A 117 22.98 2.04 0.19
N THR A 118 23.57 0.83 0.22
CA THR A 118 25.02 0.68 0.44
C THR A 118 25.84 1.01 -0.81
N MET A 119 25.20 1.09 -1.99
CA MET A 119 25.85 1.30 -3.29
C MET A 119 26.90 0.22 -3.65
N ASP A 120 26.77 -0.98 -3.07
CA ASP A 120 27.59 -2.15 -3.40
C ASP A 120 26.84 -3.07 -4.38
N GLU A 121 27.22 -3.01 -5.66
CA GLU A 121 26.62 -3.82 -6.73
C GLU A 121 26.81 -5.33 -6.52
N ALA A 122 27.96 -5.75 -5.99
CA ALA A 122 28.22 -7.17 -5.73
C ALA A 122 27.37 -7.68 -4.56
N GLY A 123 27.30 -6.89 -3.48
CA GLY A 123 26.42 -7.15 -2.34
C GLY A 123 24.93 -7.14 -2.71
N MET A 124 24.51 -6.23 -3.60
CA MET A 124 23.13 -6.19 -4.11
C MET A 124 22.80 -7.47 -4.90
N LYS A 125 23.71 -7.92 -5.77
CA LYS A 125 23.53 -9.15 -6.52
C LYS A 125 23.42 -10.37 -5.59
N ASP A 126 24.30 -10.50 -4.61
CA ASP A 126 24.25 -11.57 -3.61
C ASP A 126 22.93 -11.53 -2.81
N THR A 127 22.47 -10.34 -2.42
CA THR A 127 21.17 -10.16 -1.76
C THR A 127 20.02 -10.65 -2.63
N LEU A 128 20.00 -10.29 -3.91
CA LEU A 128 18.97 -10.73 -4.86
C LEU A 128 18.94 -12.25 -5.03
N GLU A 129 20.10 -12.89 -5.18
CA GLU A 129 20.20 -14.35 -5.34
C GLU A 129 19.72 -15.09 -4.09
N LYS A 130 20.06 -14.58 -2.89
CA LYS A 130 19.59 -15.13 -1.61
C LYS A 130 18.08 -15.03 -1.47
N LEU A 131 17.51 -13.84 -1.66
CA LEU A 131 16.07 -13.63 -1.53
C LEU A 131 15.28 -14.45 -2.56
N ASN A 132 15.80 -14.58 -3.79
CA ASN A 132 15.17 -15.42 -4.81
C ASN A 132 15.16 -16.91 -4.40
N THR A 133 16.26 -17.40 -3.83
CA THR A 133 16.36 -18.78 -3.32
C THR A 133 15.39 -19.02 -2.16
N GLU A 134 15.26 -18.05 -1.25
CA GLU A 134 14.31 -18.14 -0.14
C GLU A 134 12.86 -18.09 -0.62
N PHE A 135 12.54 -17.20 -1.57
CA PHE A 135 11.20 -17.11 -2.14
C PHE A 135 10.80 -18.39 -2.87
N GLN A 136 11.72 -19.02 -3.61
CA GLN A 136 11.46 -20.29 -4.26
C GLN A 136 11.13 -21.40 -3.24
N LYS A 137 11.85 -21.48 -2.11
CA LYS A 137 11.52 -22.45 -1.05
C LYS A 137 10.11 -22.27 -0.52
N VAL A 138 9.69 -21.02 -0.30
CA VAL A 138 8.32 -20.72 0.16
C VAL A 138 7.28 -21.14 -0.86
N ILE A 139 7.56 -20.99 -2.16
CA ILE A 139 6.68 -21.50 -3.22
C ILE A 139 6.60 -23.03 -3.16
N ASP A 140 7.76 -23.71 -3.10
CA ASP A 140 7.84 -25.17 -3.08
C ASP A 140 7.16 -25.79 -1.84
N GLU A 141 7.09 -25.06 -0.72
CA GLU A 141 6.40 -25.47 0.52
C GLU A 141 4.87 -25.25 0.48
N GLN A 142 4.34 -24.50 -0.49
CA GLN A 142 2.91 -24.20 -0.64
C GLN A 142 2.17 -25.14 -1.62
N ASP A 143 2.90 -25.95 -2.39
CA ASP A 143 2.39 -27.01 -3.27
C ASP A 143 2.21 -28.35 -2.53
#